data_AF-A0A9E3C1R1-F1
#
_entry.id   AF-A0A9E3C1R1-F1
#
_cell.length_a   1.000
_cell.length_b   1.000
_cell.length_c   1.000
_cell.angle_alpha   90.00
_cell.angle_beta   90.00
_cell.angle_gamma   90.00
#
_symmetry.space_group_name_H-M   'P 1'
#
loop_
_entity.id
_entity.type
_entity.pdbx_description
1 polymer ?
#
loop_
_entity_poly.entity_id
_entity_poly.type
_entity_poly.pdbx_seq_one_letter_code
_entity_poly.pdbx_strand_id
1 'polypeptide(L)'
;MKLKLDLHPIYNDSRQIEASLQGIIEEALEKRATEVEIIPGKGSGALKKAVLRFLDRPEIRARYHRIEKDGDNWGRLFIHFRFEREQAAKAVPAPRETVTFDCFCCAASVKTPLDREALPETRVVECPACGSPNRVTLRTDRQGQVRVSAESGYEG
;
A
#
# COMPACT_ATOMS: atom_id res chain seq x y z
N MET A 1 10.32 -1.50 6.05
CA MET A 1 11.56 -1.67 6.85
C MET A 1 11.99 -0.30 7.39
N LYS A 2 12.60 -0.25 8.59
CA LYS A 2 13.06 1.01 9.22
C LYS A 2 14.57 1.02 9.39
N LEU A 3 15.20 2.16 9.12
CA LEU A 3 16.63 2.38 9.31
C LEU A 3 16.86 3.48 10.34
N LYS A 4 18.04 3.46 10.98
CA LYS A 4 18.38 4.41 12.05
C LYS A 4 19.81 4.91 11.88
N LEU A 5 20.00 6.21 12.00
CA LEU A 5 21.29 6.89 11.96
C LEU A 5 21.47 7.71 13.24
N ASP A 6 22.52 7.38 14.01
CA ASP A 6 22.93 8.13 15.18
C ASP A 6 24.11 9.05 14.82
N LEU A 7 23.90 10.36 14.93
CA LEU A 7 24.92 11.36 14.63
C LEU A 7 25.67 11.87 15.87
N HIS A 8 25.27 11.45 17.08
CA HIS A 8 25.97 11.83 18.31
C HIS A 8 27.46 11.49 18.30
N PRO A 9 27.93 10.31 17.85
CA PRO A 9 29.35 9.98 17.95
C PRO A 9 30.23 10.84 17.03
N ILE A 10 29.65 11.42 15.97
CA ILE A 10 30.37 12.14 14.91
C ILE A 10 29.99 13.64 14.88
N TYR A 11 29.48 14.17 15.99
CA TYR A 11 28.89 15.50 16.07
C TYR A 11 29.84 16.66 15.70
N ASN A 12 31.15 16.44 15.79
CA ASN A 12 32.21 17.41 15.51
C ASN A 12 32.84 17.25 14.11
N ASP A 13 32.51 16.18 13.37
CA ASP A 13 33.02 15.95 12.02
C ASP A 13 31.92 16.20 10.99
N SER A 14 31.87 17.45 10.50
CA SER A 14 30.86 17.86 9.52
C SER A 14 30.94 17.05 8.21
N ARG A 15 32.13 16.62 7.81
CA ARG A 15 32.32 15.84 6.59
C ARG A 15 31.78 14.43 6.76
N GLN A 16 32.05 13.82 7.91
CA GLN A 16 31.53 12.50 8.23
C GLN A 16 30.01 12.52 8.40
N ILE A 17 29.44 13.59 8.99
CA ILE A 17 27.99 13.78 9.09
C ILE A 17 27.34 13.78 7.70
N GLU A 18 27.84 14.59 6.76
CA GLU A 18 27.27 14.63 5.41
C GLU A 18 27.41 13.27 4.69
N ALA A 19 28.56 12.60 4.82
CA ALA A 19 28.78 11.28 4.24
C ALA A 19 27.81 10.22 4.81
N SER A 20 27.59 10.21 6.13
CA SER A 20 26.65 9.30 6.78
C SER A 20 25.19 9.60 6.40
N LEU A 21 24.81 10.87 6.29
CA LEU A 21 23.48 11.28 5.83
C LEU A 21 23.23 10.85 4.39
N GLN A 22 24.21 10.99 3.51
CA GLN A 22 24.09 10.52 2.14
C GLN A 22 23.99 8.99 2.08
N GLY A 23 24.89 8.29 2.78
CA GLY A 23 24.91 6.83 2.81
C GLY A 23 23.61 6.22 3.32
N ILE A 24 23.01 6.75 4.39
CA ILE A 24 21.75 6.19 4.91
C ILE A 24 20.57 6.42 3.96
N ILE A 25 20.58 7.51 3.19
CA ILE A 25 19.54 7.78 2.19
C ILE A 25 19.69 6.83 1.01
N GLU A 26 20.91 6.63 0.53
CA GLU A 26 21.21 5.66 -0.54
C GLU A 26 20.83 4.23 -0.12
N GLU A 27 21.20 3.82 1.10
CA GLU A 27 20.82 2.54 1.68
C GLU A 27 19.30 2.40 1.81
N ALA A 28 18.60 3.47 2.22
CA ALA A 28 17.15 3.46 2.30
C ALA A 28 16.48 3.27 0.94
N LEU A 29 17.04 3.86 -0.12
CA LEU A 29 16.55 3.67 -1.49
C LEU A 29 16.83 2.26 -2.00
N GLU A 30 18.04 1.74 -1.77
CA GLU A 30 18.46 0.40 -2.19
C GLU A 30 17.62 -0.69 -1.51
N LYS A 31 17.48 -0.59 -0.18
CA LYS A 31 16.73 -1.56 0.63
C LYS A 31 15.23 -1.29 0.68
N ARG A 32 14.75 -0.24 0.01
CA ARG A 32 13.36 0.24 0.08
C ARG A 32 12.87 0.41 1.52
N ALA A 33 13.69 1.04 2.36
CA ALA A 33 13.29 1.39 3.72
C ALA A 33 12.25 2.52 3.68
N THR A 34 11.08 2.27 4.26
CA THR A 34 9.96 3.22 4.26
C THR A 34 10.21 4.43 5.15
N GLU A 35 11.08 4.27 6.15
CA GLU A 35 11.36 5.28 7.17
C GLU A 35 12.84 5.21 7.60
N VAL A 36 13.47 6.38 7.72
CA VAL A 36 14.80 6.55 8.33
C VAL A 36 14.68 7.48 9.53
N GLU A 37 15.09 7.00 10.70
CA GLU A 37 15.21 7.78 11.92
C GLU A 37 16.62 8.37 12.04
N ILE A 38 16.72 9.69 12.12
CA ILE A 38 17.98 10.41 12.34
C ILE A 38 17.95 11.00 13.75
N ILE A 39 19.01 10.73 14.52
CA ILE A 39 19.18 11.24 15.88
C ILE A 39 20.32 12.27 15.90
N PRO A 40 20.03 13.57 15.67
CA PRO A 40 20.99 14.67 15.75
C PRO A 40 21.34 15.11 17.19
N GLY A 41 20.83 14.40 18.20
CA GLY A 41 21.15 14.62 19.61
C GLY A 41 20.58 15.85 20.30
N LYS A 42 20.79 15.92 21.61
CA LYS A 42 20.14 16.89 22.54
C LYS A 42 20.90 18.20 22.75
N GLY A 43 21.96 18.45 21.98
CA GLY A 43 22.84 19.62 22.16
C GLY A 43 22.19 20.95 21.76
N SER A 44 23.02 21.94 21.40
CA SER A 44 22.64 23.33 21.03
C SER A 44 21.71 23.49 19.81
N GLY A 45 21.23 22.38 19.22
CA GLY A 45 20.41 22.38 18.01
C GLY A 45 21.17 22.69 16.72
N ALA A 46 22.47 22.99 16.79
CA ALA A 46 23.31 23.25 15.63
C ALA A 46 23.35 22.05 14.66
N LEU A 47 23.53 20.83 15.20
CA LEU A 47 23.53 19.61 14.40
C LEU A 47 22.17 19.36 13.73
N LYS A 48 21.07 19.57 14.46
CA LYS A 48 19.71 19.48 13.91
C LYS A 48 19.50 20.46 12.75
N LYS A 49 19.97 21.71 12.88
CA LYS A 49 19.91 22.71 11.80
C LYS A 49 20.75 22.30 10.58
N ALA A 50 21.95 21.78 10.79
CA ALA A 50 22.83 21.30 9.72
C ALA A 50 22.18 20.13 8.95
N VAL A 51 21.61 19.14 9.66
CA VAL A 51 20.87 18.03 9.06
C VAL A 51 19.68 18.53 8.24
N LEU A 52 18.86 19.43 8.80
CA LEU A 52 17.72 19.99 8.07
C LEU A 52 18.16 20.73 6.80
N ARG A 53 19.24 21.52 6.87
CA ARG A 53 19.80 22.20 5.70
C ARG A 53 20.32 21.24 4.65
N PHE A 54 20.93 20.12 5.05
CA PHE A 54 21.35 19.07 4.11
C PHE A 54 20.14 18.44 3.42
N LEU A 55 19.10 18.10 4.16
CA LEU A 55 17.89 17.47 3.61
C LEU A 55 17.09 18.40 2.70
N ASP A 56 17.18 19.72 2.90
CA ASP A 56 16.51 20.74 2.08
C ASP A 56 17.21 21.00 0.74
N ARG A 57 18.41 20.44 0.51
CA ARG A 57 19.09 20.53 -0.79
C ARG A 57 18.20 19.88 -1.88
N PRO A 58 17.98 20.52 -3.05
CA PRO A 58 17.05 20.03 -4.07
C PRO A 58 17.29 18.57 -4.50
N GLU A 59 18.56 18.20 -4.67
CA GLU A 59 19.00 16.87 -5.07
C GLU A 59 18.72 15.79 -4.03
N ILE A 60 18.66 16.17 -2.74
CA ILE A 60 18.33 15.29 -1.63
C ILE A 60 16.81 15.28 -1.40
N ARG A 61 16.16 16.45 -1.47
CA ARG A 61 14.70 16.60 -1.31
C ARG A 61 13.92 15.74 -2.30
N ALA A 62 14.43 15.59 -3.52
CA ALA A 62 13.85 14.74 -4.56
C ALA A 62 13.91 13.22 -4.23
N ARG A 63 14.74 12.80 -3.27
CA ARG A 63 14.96 11.38 -2.92
C ARG A 63 13.97 10.84 -1.89
N TYR A 64 13.23 11.70 -1.20
CA TYR A 64 12.29 11.30 -0.15
C TYR A 64 10.98 12.06 -0.24
N HIS A 65 9.93 11.56 0.42
CA HIS A 65 8.59 12.12 0.31
C HIS A 65 8.37 13.27 1.29
N ARG A 66 8.59 13.03 2.59
CA ARG A 66 8.38 14.03 3.64
C ARG A 66 9.34 13.84 4.79
N ILE A 67 9.56 14.93 5.54
CA ILE A 67 10.24 14.91 6.83
C ILE A 67 9.20 15.14 7.91
N GLU A 68 9.30 14.35 8.96
CA GLU A 68 8.55 14.54 10.19
C GLU A 68 9.52 14.94 11.30
N LYS A 69 9.13 15.99 12.02
CA LYS A 69 9.87 16.50 13.17
C LYS A 69 9.08 16.10 14.39
N ASP A 70 9.68 15.30 15.25
CA ASP A 70 9.08 14.97 16.54
C ASP A 70 9.04 16.25 17.40
N GLY A 71 7.84 16.74 17.66
CA GLY A 71 7.59 17.97 18.42
C GLY A 71 7.71 17.76 19.93
N ASP A 72 7.47 16.52 20.38
CA ASP A 72 7.44 16.13 21.79
C ASP A 72 8.78 15.53 22.25
N ASN A 73 9.56 14.97 21.32
CA ASN A 73 10.89 14.40 21.55
C ASN A 73 11.94 15.20 20.75
N TRP A 74 12.46 16.27 21.36
CA TRP A 74 13.26 17.34 20.70
C TRP A 74 14.48 16.91 19.85
N GLY A 75 14.90 15.64 19.92
CA GLY A 75 16.14 15.12 19.32
C GLY A 75 16.01 14.20 18.12
N ARG A 76 14.82 13.97 17.53
CA ARG A 76 14.64 13.03 16.41
C ARG A 76 14.07 13.69 15.15
N LEU A 77 14.49 13.18 14.00
CA LEU A 77 14.00 13.54 12.68
C LEU A 77 13.68 12.24 11.95
N PHE A 78 12.52 12.18 11.30
CA PHE A 78 12.12 11.02 10.51
C PHE A 78 12.00 11.42 9.04
N ILE A 79 12.61 10.64 8.17
CA ILE A 79 12.49 10.77 6.71
C ILE A 79 11.61 9.63 6.23
N HIS A 80 10.54 9.97 5.53
CA HIS A 80 9.60 9.03 4.95
C HIS A 80 9.83 8.90 3.45
N PHE A 81 9.92 7.67 2.96
CA PHE A 81 10.07 7.32 1.55
C PHE A 81 8.76 6.75 1.00
N ARG A 82 8.43 7.05 -0.26
CA ARG A 82 7.28 6.48 -0.95
C ARG A 82 7.78 5.63 -2.12
N PHE A 83 7.62 4.32 -2.01
CA PHE A 83 7.89 3.39 -3.12
C PHE A 83 6.55 2.95 -3.71
N GLU A 84 6.33 3.22 -5.00
CA GLU A 84 5.05 2.96 -5.70
C GLU A 84 4.67 1.47 -5.72
N ARG A 85 5.61 0.55 -5.48
CA ARG A 85 5.38 -0.90 -5.49
C ARG A 85 4.92 -1.51 -4.17
N GLU A 86 5.07 -0.84 -3.02
CA GLU A 86 4.65 -1.40 -1.72
C GLU A 86 3.17 -1.13 -1.39
N GLN A 87 2.53 -0.20 -2.09
CA GLN A 87 1.07 -0.03 -2.02
C GLN A 87 0.33 -1.18 -2.71
N ALA A 88 0.95 -1.83 -3.71
CA ALA A 88 0.39 -3.02 -4.36
C ALA A 88 0.46 -4.27 -3.46
N ALA A 89 1.47 -4.42 -2.61
CA ALA A 89 1.61 -5.58 -1.73
C ALA A 89 0.68 -5.52 -0.49
N LYS A 90 0.21 -4.32 -0.12
CA LYS A 90 -0.76 -4.13 0.98
C LYS A 90 -2.21 -4.24 0.50
N ALA A 91 -2.45 -4.14 -0.80
CA ALA A 91 -3.71 -4.46 -1.44
C ALA A 91 -3.71 -5.95 -1.85
N VAL A 92 -3.64 -6.85 -0.87
CA VAL A 92 -4.20 -8.20 -1.10
C VAL A 92 -5.71 -7.99 -1.01
N PRO A 93 -6.47 -8.00 -2.13
CA PRO A 93 -7.92 -7.95 -2.01
C PRO A 93 -8.34 -9.12 -1.13
N ALA A 94 -9.19 -8.85 -0.14
CA ALA A 94 -9.77 -9.87 0.73
C ALA A 94 -10.19 -11.09 -0.13
N PRO A 95 -10.07 -12.33 0.39
CA PRO A 95 -10.48 -13.50 -0.36
C PRO A 95 -11.88 -13.26 -0.91
N ARG A 96 -11.97 -13.18 -2.24
CA ARG A 96 -13.22 -12.89 -2.94
C ARG A 96 -14.14 -14.07 -2.61
N GLU A 97 -15.10 -13.86 -1.72
CA GLU A 97 -16.17 -14.83 -1.48
C GLU A 97 -16.73 -15.24 -2.84
N THR A 98 -17.08 -16.50 -3.04
CA THR A 98 -17.62 -16.97 -4.32
C THR A 98 -18.97 -17.60 -4.09
N VAL A 99 -19.85 -17.40 -5.07
CA VAL A 99 -21.15 -18.06 -5.14
C VAL A 99 -21.19 -18.95 -6.36
N THR A 100 -21.99 -20.00 -6.27
CA THR A 100 -22.12 -21.01 -7.32
C THR A 100 -23.52 -20.98 -7.89
N PHE A 101 -23.65 -21.03 -9.20
CA PHE A 101 -24.92 -21.16 -9.90
C PHE A 101 -24.82 -22.21 -11.02
N ASP A 102 -25.96 -22.76 -11.43
CA ASP A 102 -26.01 -23.69 -12.54
C ASP A 102 -26.19 -22.94 -13.85
N CYS A 103 -25.36 -23.26 -14.84
CA CYS A 103 -25.46 -22.67 -16.16
C CYS A 103 -26.84 -22.96 -16.79
N PHE A 104 -27.52 -21.92 -17.27
CA PHE A 104 -28.85 -22.08 -17.88
C PHE A 104 -28.82 -23.00 -19.12
N CYS A 105 -27.69 -23.04 -19.83
CA CYS A 105 -27.54 -23.75 -21.10
C CYS A 105 -27.13 -25.23 -20.91
N CYS A 106 -26.14 -25.50 -20.06
CA CYS A 106 -25.55 -26.85 -19.92
C CYS A 106 -25.62 -27.44 -18.51
N ALA A 107 -26.21 -26.72 -17.54
CA ALA A 107 -26.28 -27.10 -16.12
C ALA A 107 -24.91 -27.31 -15.44
N ALA A 108 -23.81 -26.88 -16.05
CA ALA A 108 -22.50 -26.88 -15.39
C ALA A 108 -22.50 -25.93 -14.19
N SER A 109 -21.88 -26.36 -13.10
CA SER A 109 -21.72 -25.57 -11.88
C SER A 109 -20.65 -24.49 -12.10
N VAL A 110 -21.07 -23.22 -12.11
CA VAL A 110 -20.21 -22.05 -12.37
C VAL A 110 -19.99 -21.28 -11.08
N LYS A 111 -18.73 -20.99 -10.75
CA LYS A 111 -18.35 -20.15 -9.62
C LYS A 111 -18.11 -18.72 -10.09
N THR A 112 -18.63 -17.75 -9.36
CA THR A 112 -18.43 -16.32 -9.66
C THR A 112 -18.16 -15.52 -8.38
N PRO A 113 -17.32 -14.47 -8.42
CA PRO A 113 -17.01 -13.66 -7.23
C PRO A 113 -18.26 -12.97 -6.65
N LEU A 114 -18.43 -12.95 -5.34
CA LEU A 114 -19.49 -12.24 -4.65
C LEU A 114 -18.95 -10.94 -4.07
N ASP A 115 -19.57 -9.82 -4.44
CA ASP A 115 -19.40 -8.55 -3.75
C ASP A 115 -20.65 -8.29 -2.91
N ARG A 116 -20.54 -8.48 -1.59
CA ARG A 116 -21.68 -8.29 -0.68
C ARG A 116 -22.14 -6.84 -0.62
N GLU A 117 -21.25 -5.87 -0.87
CA GLU A 117 -21.57 -4.44 -0.83
C GLU A 117 -22.34 -4.00 -2.08
N ALA A 118 -22.20 -4.74 -3.19
CA ALA A 118 -22.89 -4.48 -4.46
C ALA A 118 -24.30 -5.11 -4.55
N LEU A 119 -24.75 -5.87 -3.55
CA LEU A 119 -26.07 -6.55 -3.61
C LEU A 119 -27.24 -5.56 -3.40
N PRO A 120 -28.34 -5.66 -4.18
CA PRO A 120 -28.57 -6.62 -5.26
C PRO A 120 -27.86 -6.23 -6.57
N GLU A 121 -27.21 -7.19 -7.22
CA GLU A 121 -26.57 -6.99 -8.53
C GLU A 121 -27.12 -7.98 -9.57
N THR A 122 -27.13 -7.56 -10.83
CA THR A 122 -27.35 -8.44 -11.99
C THR A 122 -26.23 -8.22 -12.98
N ARG A 123 -25.62 -9.30 -13.48
CA ARG A 123 -24.52 -9.24 -14.45
C ARG A 123 -24.48 -10.45 -15.36
N VAL A 124 -23.75 -10.35 -16.47
CA VAL A 124 -23.52 -11.48 -17.37
C VAL A 124 -22.22 -12.20 -16.99
N VAL A 125 -22.29 -13.52 -16.84
CA VAL A 125 -21.16 -14.41 -16.59
C VAL A 125 -21.14 -15.49 -17.65
N GLU A 126 -20.04 -15.59 -18.40
CA GLU A 126 -19.88 -16.65 -19.40
C GLU A 126 -19.64 -18.00 -18.72
N CYS A 127 -20.31 -19.04 -19.20
CA CYS A 127 -20.07 -20.40 -18.70
C CYS A 127 -18.74 -20.93 -19.25
N PRO A 128 -17.79 -21.35 -18.39
CA PRO A 128 -16.51 -21.90 -18.86
C PRO A 128 -16.65 -23.24 -19.59
N ALA A 129 -17.78 -23.96 -19.42
CA ALA A 129 -18.01 -25.26 -20.04
C ALA A 129 -18.59 -25.16 -21.46
N CYS A 130 -19.50 -24.22 -21.74
CA CYS A 130 -20.19 -24.11 -23.03
C CYS A 130 -20.15 -22.71 -23.68
N GLY A 131 -19.57 -21.71 -23.02
CA GLY A 131 -19.48 -20.34 -23.52
C GLY A 131 -20.79 -19.53 -23.48
N SER A 132 -21.89 -20.10 -22.99
CA SER A 132 -23.16 -19.37 -22.97
C SER A 132 -23.13 -18.19 -21.97
N PRO A 133 -23.67 -17.01 -22.33
CA PRO A 133 -23.79 -15.87 -21.43
C PRO A 133 -24.93 -16.11 -20.43
N ASN A 134 -24.61 -16.22 -19.14
CA ASN A 134 -25.62 -16.36 -18.08
C ASN A 134 -25.90 -14.98 -17.48
N ARG A 135 -27.14 -14.53 -17.51
CA ARG A 135 -27.58 -13.36 -16.74
C ARG A 135 -27.80 -13.81 -15.30
N VAL A 136 -26.82 -13.52 -14.45
CA VAL A 136 -26.80 -13.92 -13.04
C VAL A 136 -27.33 -12.77 -12.19
N THR A 137 -28.33 -13.04 -11.36
CA THR A 137 -28.87 -12.09 -10.37
C THR A 137 -28.52 -12.57 -8.97
N LEU A 138 -27.90 -11.69 -8.19
CA LEU A 138 -27.46 -11.92 -6.82
C LEU A 138 -28.23 -11.02 -5.86
N ARG A 139 -28.83 -11.60 -4.82
CA ARG A 139 -29.62 -10.87 -3.82
C ARG A 139 -29.40 -11.46 -2.43
N THR A 140 -29.56 -10.65 -1.40
CA THR A 140 -29.60 -11.12 -0.01
C THR A 140 -31.05 -11.36 0.40
N ASP A 141 -31.35 -12.48 1.04
CA ASP A 141 -32.68 -12.74 1.61
C ASP A 141 -32.84 -12.15 3.03
N ARG A 142 -34.04 -12.32 3.61
CA ARG A 142 -34.36 -11.77 4.95
C ARG A 142 -33.53 -12.36 6.08
N GLN A 143 -32.89 -13.51 5.87
CA GLN A 143 -32.01 -14.15 6.85
C GLN A 143 -30.53 -13.80 6.63
N GLY A 144 -30.23 -12.93 5.66
CA GLY A 144 -28.86 -12.55 5.32
C GLY A 144 -28.14 -13.55 4.40
N GLN A 145 -28.85 -14.54 3.85
CA GLN A 145 -28.27 -15.53 2.94
C GLN A 145 -28.29 -15.02 1.50
N VAL A 146 -27.20 -15.22 0.76
CA VAL A 146 -27.13 -14.85 -0.66
C VAL A 146 -27.88 -15.88 -1.50
N ARG A 147 -28.81 -15.38 -2.31
CA ARG A 147 -29.53 -16.11 -3.34
C ARG A 147 -28.98 -15.71 -4.70
N VAL A 148 -28.71 -16.73 -5.51
CA VAL A 148 -28.25 -16.59 -6.88
C VAL A 148 -29.22 -17.28 -7.82
N SER A 149 -29.55 -16.62 -8.93
CA SER A 149 -30.30 -17.20 -10.03
C SER A 149 -29.61 -16.87 -11.34
N ALA A 150 -29.64 -17.79 -12.29
CA ALA A 150 -29.08 -17.60 -13.63
C ALA A 150 -30.14 -17.87 -14.70
N GLU A 151 -30.25 -16.98 -15.67
CA GLU A 151 -31.13 -17.08 -16.83
C GLU A 151 -30.35 -16.79 -18.12
N SER A 152 -31.02 -16.90 -19.28
CA SER A 152 -30.40 -16.58 -20.57
C SER A 152 -29.90 -15.14 -20.61
N GLY A 153 -28.60 -14.96 -20.87
CA GLY A 153 -27.97 -13.67 -21.04
C GLY A 153 -27.84 -13.23 -22.50
N TYR A 154 -28.34 -14.01 -23.46
CA TYR A 154 -28.43 -13.56 -24.85
C TYR A 154 -29.38 -12.35 -24.92
N GLU A 155 -28.95 -11.31 -25.62
CA GLU A 155 -29.84 -10.19 -25.95
C GLU A 155 -30.90 -10.69 -26.93
N GLY A 156 -32.16 -10.55 -26.54
CA GLY A 156 -33.31 -10.88 -27.38
C GLY A 156 -33.68 -9.72 -28.30
#